data_AF-A0A2E0FK92-F1
#
_entry.id   AF-A0A2E0FK92-F1
#
_cell.length_a   1.000
_cell.length_b   1.000
_cell.length_c   1.000
_cell.angle_alpha   90.00
_cell.angle_beta   90.00
_cell.angle_gamma   90.00
#
_symmetry.space_group_name_H-M   'P 1'
#
loop_
_entity.id
_entity.type
_entity.pdbx_description
1 polymer ?
#
loop_
_entity_poly.entity_id
_entity_poly.type
_entity_poly.pdbx_seq_one_letter_code
_entity_poly.pdbx_strand_id
1 'polypeptide(L)'
;MATTTVSIGSRTNTVDTQTPASNVGGTGPSYTVTFGTTPTGIAVGHIGTVDAYSWDEESSSVFVYVVTAISGDNITVKYLKDTESRGHASPYGLYSDGGSSGSPVQQVMVFKRSGITTAQASASAPSYTVTFGDAGPPADLHVGDLGSGSDQSSGSDYTYVVTGIDLSNKTVTMQYVHDDGDNGTTSPHGLVGEDGNQLIIDFNRAFSTITLFEEMIDDSSPNYWGSSDDVVGELHADSTFTDNDINFNSKQSLSSVTLSVYSDDRHDGTAESGALIKPTSKGTHSHGLIQVQIDDMTIEWLDISLASVPDTSGGTNSQNQGIRIVGNNIDNLIIRNNLIHDCSGNKGSAGPSGIAASTDGGLGNTWSFLNNIIYGMTETADDSATGIVCRKYRGTFYIYNNTIYKITGHGGSKDAIGIRVGYYTNMTYLYIKNNIVAGLSASDDEYAYDIQSNVSNKSVGYNLSDDTSESSRNAQNMGRSYNTTVNPGALVGKTLSEIDFNENDITGSVDLHIGTSSACLEAGVDLGTTNGVNIDIDGLDRDATGVTWDIGADQKSEAASTGSPAFLMFVD
;
A
#
# COMPACT_ATOMS: atom_id res chain seq x y z
N MET A 1 15.20 -0.27 -19.43
CA MET A 1 14.20 0.21 -18.47
C MET A 1 14.69 -0.29 -17.14
N ALA A 2 15.05 0.62 -16.25
CA ALA A 2 15.34 0.25 -14.86
C ALA A 2 14.03 0.28 -14.09
N THR A 3 13.92 -0.53 -13.04
CA THR A 3 12.81 -0.42 -12.09
C THR A 3 13.29 0.42 -10.91
N THR A 4 12.60 1.52 -10.64
CA THR A 4 12.86 2.40 -9.50
C THR A 4 11.74 2.25 -8.50
N THR A 5 12.07 1.76 -7.32
CA THR A 5 11.15 1.63 -6.19
C THR A 5 11.34 2.79 -5.23
N VAL A 6 10.24 3.38 -4.75
CA VAL A 6 10.19 4.47 -3.78
C VAL A 6 9.17 4.14 -2.70
N SER A 7 9.52 4.39 -1.43
CA SER A 7 8.65 4.08 -0.30
C SER A 7 7.71 5.24 0.03
N ILE A 8 6.48 4.92 0.41
CA ILE A 8 5.41 5.88 0.74
C ILE A 8 4.89 5.58 2.15
N GLY A 9 4.87 6.57 3.04
CA GLY A 9 4.38 6.40 4.40
C GLY A 9 4.77 7.54 5.34
N SER A 10 4.09 7.65 6.48
CA SER A 10 4.34 8.76 7.41
C SER A 10 5.44 8.49 8.43
N ARG A 11 6.30 7.48 8.20
CA ARG A 11 7.39 7.12 9.12
C ARG A 11 8.15 8.38 9.53
N THR A 12 7.98 8.78 10.78
CA THR A 12 8.77 9.88 11.33
C THR A 12 10.14 9.35 11.72
N ASN A 13 11.18 10.16 11.54
CA ASN A 13 12.52 9.83 12.02
C ASN A 13 12.54 9.61 13.54
N THR A 14 11.58 10.15 14.28
CA THR A 14 11.41 9.93 15.70
C THR A 14 10.92 8.51 15.99
N VAL A 15 11.72 7.75 16.71
CA VAL A 15 11.42 6.40 17.19
C VAL A 15 10.67 6.46 18.52
N ASP A 16 11.15 7.32 19.42
CA ASP A 16 10.61 7.44 20.77
C ASP A 16 10.99 8.82 21.34
N THR A 17 10.27 9.24 22.38
CA THR A 17 10.43 10.53 23.05
C THR A 17 10.29 10.28 24.55
N GLN A 18 11.41 10.33 25.27
CA GLN A 18 11.47 9.89 26.66
C GLN A 18 12.16 10.93 27.54
N THR A 19 11.61 11.16 28.73
CA THR A 19 12.28 11.96 29.75
C THR A 19 13.19 11.05 30.59
N PRO A 20 14.52 11.30 30.63
CA PRO A 20 15.42 10.62 31.55
C PRO A 20 14.89 10.67 32.99
N ALA A 21 14.79 9.54 33.68
CA ALA A 21 14.31 9.50 35.07
C ALA A 21 15.46 9.50 36.08
N SER A 22 16.59 8.88 35.73
CA SER A 22 17.82 8.92 36.54
C SER A 22 19.06 8.63 35.69
N ASN A 23 20.22 9.03 36.21
CA ASN A 23 21.51 8.56 35.72
C ASN A 23 21.99 7.42 36.61
N VAL A 24 22.20 6.24 36.05
CA VAL A 24 22.62 5.04 36.80
C VAL A 24 24.10 4.72 36.66
N GLY A 25 24.82 5.39 35.76
CA GLY A 25 26.27 5.21 35.64
C GLY A 25 26.92 5.88 34.42
N GLY A 26 28.25 5.82 34.37
CA GLY A 26 29.06 6.34 33.27
C GLY A 26 29.83 7.63 33.59
N THR A 27 30.93 7.82 32.86
CA THR A 27 31.71 9.06 32.81
C THR A 27 31.82 9.44 31.34
N GLY A 28 31.71 10.73 31.03
CA GLY A 28 31.74 11.22 29.67
C GLY A 28 32.93 10.64 28.89
N PRO A 29 32.73 10.21 27.63
CA PRO A 29 31.56 10.48 26.78
C PRO A 29 30.44 9.43 26.83
N SER A 30 30.46 8.44 27.73
CA SER A 30 29.44 7.37 27.77
C SER A 30 28.59 7.44 29.05
N TYR A 31 27.27 7.38 28.91
CA TYR A 31 26.31 7.52 30.00
C TYR A 31 25.29 6.39 29.95
N THR A 32 24.92 5.83 31.10
CA THR A 32 23.79 4.90 31.21
C THR A 32 22.64 5.62 31.88
N VAL A 33 21.57 5.85 31.13
CA VAL A 33 20.40 6.60 31.54
C VAL A 33 19.23 5.65 31.73
N THR A 34 18.52 5.78 32.84
CA THR A 34 17.27 5.06 33.08
C THR A 34 16.10 5.96 32.72
N PHE A 35 15.15 5.44 31.97
CA PHE A 35 13.91 6.14 31.61
C PHE A 35 12.75 5.74 32.52
N GLY A 36 11.76 6.64 32.66
CA GLY A 36 10.60 6.39 33.53
C GLY A 36 9.66 5.30 33.01
N THR A 37 9.74 5.03 31.70
CA THR A 37 9.06 3.95 31.00
C THR A 37 10.07 3.26 30.10
N THR A 38 9.91 1.95 29.87
CA THR A 38 10.74 1.20 28.91
C THR A 38 10.62 1.85 27.55
N PRO A 39 11.71 2.39 26.98
CA PRO A 39 11.64 2.99 25.67
C PRO A 39 11.33 1.93 24.62
N THR A 40 10.37 2.19 23.72
CA THR A 40 9.93 1.23 22.71
C THR A 40 10.55 1.56 21.35
N GLY A 41 10.88 0.53 20.58
CA GLY A 41 11.45 0.70 19.23
C GLY A 41 12.90 1.20 19.18
N ILE A 42 13.53 1.56 20.31
CA ILE A 42 14.93 1.98 20.33
C ILE A 42 15.85 0.79 20.09
N ALA A 43 16.83 0.96 19.20
CA ALA A 43 17.90 -0.01 18.92
C ALA A 43 19.29 0.61 19.12
N VAL A 44 20.30 -0.25 19.27
CA VAL A 44 21.71 0.17 19.22
C VAL A 44 21.99 0.81 17.86
N GLY A 45 22.63 1.97 17.86
CA GLY A 45 22.87 2.80 16.68
C GLY A 45 21.93 4.01 16.56
N HIS A 46 20.77 4.00 17.22
CA HIS A 46 19.84 5.14 17.19
C HIS A 46 20.47 6.39 17.81
N ILE A 47 20.04 7.57 17.33
CA ILE A 47 20.54 8.86 17.79
C ILE A 47 19.54 9.48 18.75
N GLY A 48 19.93 9.77 19.99
CA GLY A 48 19.11 10.58 20.88
C GLY A 48 19.54 12.04 20.82
N THR A 49 18.59 12.96 20.67
CA THR A 49 18.81 14.40 20.77
C THR A 49 18.13 14.97 22.00
N VAL A 50 18.82 15.86 22.71
CA VAL A 50 18.27 16.61 23.85
C VAL A 50 18.51 18.09 23.60
N ASP A 51 17.44 18.86 23.42
CA ASP A 51 17.52 20.32 23.41
C ASP A 51 17.66 20.81 24.85
N ALA A 52 18.70 21.56 25.18
CA ALA A 52 18.99 21.99 26.55
C ALA A 52 19.39 23.46 26.61
N TYR A 53 18.86 24.17 27.60
CA TYR A 53 19.17 25.58 27.85
C TYR A 53 20.31 25.71 28.87
N SER A 54 21.23 26.63 28.64
CA SER A 54 22.20 27.04 29.67
C SER A 54 21.54 27.96 30.68
N TRP A 55 21.93 27.84 31.94
CA TRP A 55 21.44 28.71 33.01
C TRP A 55 22.00 30.14 32.93
N ASP A 56 23.10 30.34 32.20
CA ASP A 56 23.90 31.57 32.18
C ASP A 56 23.95 32.26 30.81
N GLU A 57 23.52 31.59 29.73
CA GLU A 57 23.48 32.15 28.38
C GLU A 57 22.08 32.00 27.79
N GLU A 58 21.62 33.03 27.06
CA GLU A 58 20.33 33.02 26.33
C GLU A 58 20.30 32.01 25.15
N SER A 59 21.24 31.05 25.08
CA SER A 59 21.42 30.08 24.00
C SER A 59 21.05 28.65 24.42
N SER A 60 20.26 28.00 23.56
CA SER A 60 20.02 26.55 23.61
C SER A 60 21.16 25.80 22.91
N SER A 61 21.45 24.59 23.38
CA SER A 61 22.33 23.63 22.68
C SER A 61 21.60 22.30 22.52
N VAL A 62 21.66 21.74 21.32
CA VAL A 62 21.11 20.40 21.03
C VAL A 62 22.22 19.37 21.18
N PHE A 63 22.15 18.56 22.24
CA PHE A 63 23.08 17.48 22.51
C PHE A 63 22.68 16.22 21.75
N VAL A 64 23.63 15.61 21.05
CA VAL A 64 23.44 14.44 20.20
C VAL A 64 24.20 13.25 20.78
N TYR A 65 23.52 12.12 20.91
CA TYR A 65 24.05 10.89 21.47
C TYR A 65 23.75 9.71 20.56
N VAL A 66 24.59 8.68 20.55
CA VAL A 66 24.27 7.37 19.94
C VAL A 66 23.98 6.34 21.01
N VAL A 67 22.94 5.52 20.81
CA VAL A 67 22.64 4.36 21.65
C VAL A 67 23.67 3.27 21.39
N THR A 68 24.42 2.87 22.42
CA THR A 68 25.45 1.83 22.32
C THR A 68 25.07 0.52 23.00
N ALA A 69 24.10 0.54 23.92
CA ALA A 69 23.54 -0.67 24.54
C ALA A 69 22.16 -0.40 25.14
N ILE A 70 21.33 -1.45 25.21
CA ILE A 70 19.99 -1.41 25.81
C ILE A 70 19.86 -2.59 26.77
N SER A 71 19.36 -2.35 27.98
CA SER A 71 19.13 -3.39 28.99
C SER A 71 17.93 -3.03 29.86
N GLY A 72 16.73 -3.48 29.46
CA GLY A 72 15.47 -3.06 30.08
C GLY A 72 15.26 -1.56 29.92
N ASP A 73 14.97 -0.86 31.02
CA ASP A 73 14.75 0.60 31.02
C ASP A 73 16.05 1.42 30.96
N ASN A 74 17.21 0.76 30.93
CA ASN A 74 18.51 1.40 30.88
C ASN A 74 19.03 1.45 29.44
N ILE A 75 19.34 2.65 28.97
CA ILE A 75 20.00 2.87 27.69
C ILE A 75 21.37 3.45 27.95
N THR A 76 22.40 2.79 27.42
CA THR A 76 23.73 3.36 27.36
C THR A 76 23.85 4.16 26.09
N VAL A 77 24.17 5.44 26.24
CA VAL A 77 24.39 6.37 25.15
C VAL A 77 25.80 6.92 25.18
N LYS A 78 26.38 7.17 24.01
CA LYS A 78 27.66 7.84 23.85
C LYS A 78 27.42 9.20 23.23
N TYR A 79 27.86 10.26 23.91
CA TYR A 79 27.85 11.62 23.39
C TYR A 79 28.64 11.69 22.09
N LEU A 80 28.04 12.31 21.08
CA LEU A 80 28.65 12.59 19.79
C LEU A 80 29.05 14.06 19.68
N LYS A 81 28.07 14.96 19.79
CA LYS A 81 28.26 16.40 19.62
C LYS A 81 27.19 17.22 20.34
N ASP A 82 27.39 18.53 20.40
CA ASP A 82 26.35 19.51 20.69
C ASP A 82 26.52 20.77 19.83
N THR A 83 25.45 21.52 19.58
CA THR A 83 25.47 22.66 18.64
C THR A 83 26.33 23.82 19.10
N GLU A 84 26.59 23.95 20.40
CA GLU A 84 27.36 25.06 21.00
C GLU A 84 28.74 24.63 21.54
N SER A 85 29.20 23.41 21.21
CA SER A 85 30.49 22.86 21.67
C SER A 85 30.71 22.93 23.19
N ARG A 86 29.65 22.77 23.98
CA ARG A 86 29.66 22.78 25.47
C ARG A 86 30.36 21.56 26.07
N GLY A 87 30.65 20.57 25.23
CA GLY A 87 31.28 19.32 25.63
C GLY A 87 30.26 18.30 26.12
N HIS A 88 30.75 17.14 26.53
CA HIS A 88 29.85 16.04 26.87
C HIS A 88 29.08 16.29 28.18
N ALA A 89 27.77 16.08 28.16
CA ALA A 89 26.91 16.09 29.33
C ALA A 89 26.08 14.81 29.38
N SER A 90 25.73 14.33 30.58
CA SER A 90 24.75 13.25 30.70
C SER A 90 23.37 13.77 30.27
N PRO A 91 22.57 13.03 29.48
CA PRO A 91 21.20 13.43 29.13
C PRO A 91 20.34 13.77 30.36
N TYR A 92 20.56 13.07 31.48
CA TYR A 92 19.87 13.33 32.73
C TYR A 92 20.22 14.71 33.35
N GLY A 93 21.42 15.22 33.08
CA GLY A 93 21.88 16.51 33.62
C GLY A 93 21.43 17.72 32.80
N LEU A 94 20.63 17.52 31.74
CA LEU A 94 20.19 18.57 30.83
C LEU A 94 18.78 19.07 31.19
N TYR A 95 18.58 20.39 31.15
CA TYR A 95 17.38 21.07 31.67
C TYR A 95 16.83 22.15 30.71
N SER A 96 15.53 22.45 30.80
CA SER A 96 14.87 23.58 30.10
C SER A 96 14.78 24.83 30.97
N ASP A 97 14.69 25.99 30.31
CA ASP A 97 14.50 27.33 30.90
C ASP A 97 13.08 27.56 31.50
N GLY A 98 12.22 26.54 31.49
CA GLY A 98 10.81 26.66 31.90
C GLY A 98 10.56 26.63 33.42
N GLY A 99 11.57 26.42 34.26
CA GLY A 99 11.41 26.25 35.70
C GLY A 99 11.51 27.57 36.47
N SER A 100 10.38 28.16 36.90
CA SER A 100 10.43 29.31 37.80
C SER A 100 11.09 28.93 39.14
N SER A 101 12.19 29.60 39.49
CA SER A 101 12.80 29.61 40.84
C SER A 101 13.01 28.25 41.52
N GLY A 102 13.76 27.34 40.88
CA GLY A 102 14.50 26.29 41.60
C GLY A 102 14.15 24.82 41.29
N SER A 103 13.27 24.56 40.33
CA SER A 103 12.98 23.18 39.87
C SER A 103 13.15 23.09 38.35
N PRO A 104 14.36 22.79 37.85
CA PRO A 104 14.54 22.64 36.43
C PRO A 104 13.72 21.46 35.90
N VAL A 105 13.07 21.65 34.76
CA VAL A 105 12.34 20.58 34.08
C VAL A 105 13.36 19.76 33.29
N GLN A 106 13.37 18.47 33.55
CA GLN A 106 14.21 17.51 32.86
C GLN A 106 13.86 17.48 31.38
N GLN A 107 14.86 17.61 30.52
CA GLN A 107 14.61 17.66 29.08
C GLN A 107 14.23 16.31 28.52
N VAL A 108 13.43 16.38 27.47
CA VAL A 108 12.97 15.22 26.73
C VAL A 108 14.07 14.81 25.75
N MET A 109 14.45 13.54 25.79
CA MET A 109 15.33 12.93 24.80
C MET A 109 14.49 12.38 23.66
N VAL A 110 14.69 12.93 22.47
CA VAL A 110 14.05 12.48 21.23
C VAL A 110 14.98 11.51 20.54
N PHE A 111 14.62 10.24 20.48
CA PHE A 111 15.38 9.23 19.78
C PHE A 111 14.97 9.20 18.31
N LYS A 112 15.95 9.32 17.43
CA LYS A 112 15.85 9.28 15.98
C LYS A 112 16.51 8.04 15.42
N ARG A 113 15.97 7.53 14.32
CA ARG A 113 16.63 6.51 13.50
C ARG A 113 17.79 7.16 12.79
N SER A 114 18.96 6.56 12.86
CA SER A 114 20.11 7.04 12.14
C SER A 114 21.13 5.91 12.04
N GLY A 115 21.79 5.85 10.89
CA GLY A 115 22.92 4.97 10.67
C GLY A 115 24.21 5.75 10.90
N ILE A 116 24.97 5.43 11.95
CA ILE A 116 26.39 5.79 11.97
C ILE A 116 27.08 4.89 10.96
N THR A 117 27.36 5.46 9.80
CA THR A 117 28.19 4.81 8.80
C THR A 117 29.64 4.99 9.22
N THR A 118 30.37 3.90 9.45
CA THR A 118 31.83 3.86 9.23
C THR A 118 32.01 3.08 7.93
N ALA A 119 31.42 3.60 6.86
CA ALA A 119 31.19 2.82 5.65
C ALA A 119 32.33 2.97 4.66
N GLN A 120 32.99 1.88 4.27
CA GLN A 120 33.78 1.91 3.03
C GLN A 120 32.84 1.88 1.83
N ALA A 121 32.78 2.96 1.06
CA ALA A 121 32.08 2.97 -0.22
C ALA A 121 32.97 2.38 -1.32
N SER A 122 32.46 1.41 -2.07
CA SER A 122 33.07 1.00 -3.34
C SER A 122 32.51 1.87 -4.48
N ALA A 123 33.39 2.45 -5.30
CA ALA A 123 33.04 3.53 -6.21
C ALA A 123 32.62 3.02 -7.60
N SER A 124 31.34 3.15 -7.92
CA SER A 124 30.86 3.35 -9.29
C SER A 124 29.69 4.32 -9.27
N ALA A 125 29.98 5.62 -9.37
CA ALA A 125 28.92 6.63 -9.50
C ALA A 125 27.96 6.25 -10.65
N PRO A 126 26.64 6.37 -10.46
CA PRO A 126 25.92 7.05 -9.37
C PRO A 126 25.45 6.14 -8.19
N SER A 127 25.97 4.91 -8.09
CA SER A 127 25.56 3.94 -7.05
C SER A 127 26.69 3.68 -6.04
N TYR A 128 26.33 3.60 -4.76
CA TYR A 128 27.25 3.45 -3.65
C TYR A 128 26.81 2.34 -2.71
N THR A 129 27.71 1.42 -2.36
CA THR A 129 27.47 0.44 -1.30
C THR A 129 28.06 0.95 0.01
N VAL A 130 27.22 1.12 1.02
CA VAL A 130 27.53 1.63 2.36
C VAL A 130 27.53 0.44 3.31
N THR A 131 28.66 0.18 3.98
CA THR A 131 28.76 -0.88 4.99
C THR A 131 28.52 -0.30 6.39
N PHE A 132 27.58 -0.88 7.13
CA PHE A 132 27.26 -0.49 8.50
C PHE A 132 28.15 -1.24 9.48
N GLY A 133 28.37 -0.63 10.66
CA GLY A 133 29.11 -1.27 11.74
C GLY A 133 28.37 -2.47 12.34
N ASP A 134 28.77 -2.90 13.54
CA ASP A 134 28.22 -4.11 14.16
C ASP A 134 26.71 -4.11 14.37
N ALA A 135 26.10 -2.93 14.49
CA ALA A 135 24.65 -2.75 14.62
C ALA A 135 23.87 -3.10 13.33
N GLY A 136 24.52 -3.07 12.16
CA GLY A 136 23.83 -3.20 10.87
C GLY A 136 23.06 -1.94 10.47
N PRO A 137 22.38 -1.95 9.31
CA PRO A 137 21.42 -0.92 8.95
C PRO A 137 20.20 -0.94 9.89
N PRO A 138 19.43 0.16 9.99
CA PRO A 138 18.17 0.17 10.73
C PRO A 138 17.26 -0.99 10.30
N ALA A 139 16.70 -1.74 11.25
CA ALA A 139 15.93 -2.95 10.97
C ALA A 139 14.63 -2.70 10.16
N ASP A 140 14.16 -1.46 10.17
CA ASP A 140 12.99 -0.98 9.45
C ASP A 140 13.36 -0.11 8.22
N LEU A 141 14.63 -0.13 7.80
CA LEU A 141 15.06 0.44 6.52
C LEU A 141 14.57 -0.44 5.37
N HIS A 142 13.97 0.15 4.35
CA HIS A 142 13.46 -0.55 3.18
C HIS A 142 14.07 -0.02 1.89
N VAL A 143 13.99 -0.81 0.82
CA VAL A 143 14.26 -0.32 -0.54
C VAL A 143 13.25 0.78 -0.86
N GLY A 144 13.72 1.84 -1.51
CA GLY A 144 12.94 3.03 -1.82
C GLY A 144 12.90 4.09 -0.73
N ASP A 145 13.43 3.83 0.49
CA ASP A 145 13.65 4.87 1.49
C ASP A 145 14.72 5.88 1.01
N LEU A 146 14.64 7.13 1.49
CA LEU A 146 15.63 8.16 1.20
C LEU A 146 16.62 8.29 2.35
N GLY A 147 17.91 8.35 2.02
CA GLY A 147 18.95 8.81 2.92
C GLY A 147 19.30 10.26 2.60
N SER A 148 19.34 11.13 3.60
CA SER A 148 19.69 12.55 3.43
C SER A 148 20.65 13.06 4.51
N GLY A 149 21.37 14.13 4.20
CA GLY A 149 22.12 14.91 5.19
C GLY A 149 22.92 16.06 4.60
N SER A 150 23.31 16.99 5.46
CA SER A 150 24.03 18.23 5.10
C SER A 150 25.54 18.06 5.23
N ASP A 151 26.28 18.20 4.12
CA ASP A 151 27.74 18.22 4.13
C ASP A 151 28.26 19.62 4.49
N GLN A 152 29.01 19.73 5.58
CA GLN A 152 29.64 20.96 6.00
C GLN A 152 30.68 21.46 4.99
N SER A 153 31.33 20.55 4.25
CA SER A 153 32.42 20.91 3.35
C SER A 153 31.92 21.68 2.13
N SER A 154 30.80 21.25 1.55
CA SER A 154 30.15 21.96 0.44
C SER A 154 29.07 22.95 0.90
N GLY A 155 28.52 22.78 2.10
CA GLY A 155 27.34 23.53 2.57
C GLY A 155 26.06 23.12 1.85
N SER A 156 25.96 21.84 1.45
CA SER A 156 24.87 21.34 0.61
C SER A 156 24.22 20.10 1.21
N ASP A 157 22.93 19.95 0.96
CA ASP A 157 22.12 18.80 1.32
C ASP A 157 22.16 17.76 0.21
N TYR A 158 22.52 16.53 0.56
CA TYR A 158 22.56 15.42 -0.39
C TYR A 158 21.42 14.46 -0.12
N THR A 159 20.75 14.01 -1.19
CA THR A 159 19.69 13.00 -1.13
C THR A 159 20.06 11.77 -1.95
N TYR A 160 19.79 10.61 -1.37
CA TYR A 160 20.02 9.31 -1.97
C TYR A 160 18.78 8.44 -1.80
N VAL A 161 18.52 7.53 -2.75
CA VAL A 161 17.50 6.49 -2.62
C VAL A 161 18.15 5.15 -2.32
N VAL A 162 17.59 4.38 -1.40
CA VAL A 162 18.04 3.02 -1.08
C VAL A 162 17.57 2.08 -2.18
N THR A 163 18.51 1.44 -2.87
CA THR A 163 18.21 0.52 -3.99
C THR A 163 18.49 -0.95 -3.67
N GLY A 164 19.04 -1.23 -2.48
CA GLY A 164 19.27 -2.61 -2.04
C GLY A 164 19.75 -2.68 -0.60
N ILE A 165 19.38 -3.75 0.11
CA ILE A 165 19.79 -4.01 1.49
C ILE A 165 20.26 -5.46 1.60
N ASP A 166 21.45 -5.66 2.17
CA ASP A 166 21.98 -6.97 2.48
C ASP A 166 22.29 -7.02 3.97
N LEU A 167 21.34 -7.56 4.75
CA LEU A 167 21.45 -7.69 6.19
C LEU A 167 22.58 -8.66 6.61
N SER A 168 22.94 -9.62 5.75
CA SER A 168 23.99 -10.60 6.05
C SER A 168 25.37 -9.97 6.02
N ASN A 169 25.59 -9.06 5.06
CA ASN A 169 26.81 -8.27 4.93
C ASN A 169 26.73 -6.90 5.60
N LYS A 170 25.57 -6.56 6.19
CA LYS A 170 25.28 -5.26 6.80
C LYS A 170 25.52 -4.09 5.83
N THR A 171 25.18 -4.27 4.56
CA THR A 171 25.38 -3.25 3.53
C THR A 171 24.07 -2.71 2.99
N VAL A 172 24.07 -1.42 2.65
CA VAL A 172 22.98 -0.75 1.92
C VAL A 172 23.53 -0.19 0.63
N THR A 173 22.87 -0.47 -0.48
CA THR A 173 23.17 0.18 -1.77
C THR A 173 22.29 1.40 -1.92
N MET A 174 22.90 2.54 -2.22
CA MET A 174 22.27 3.84 -2.32
C MET A 174 22.60 4.45 -3.68
N GLN A 175 21.61 5.01 -4.35
CA GLN A 175 21.78 5.76 -5.59
C GLN A 175 21.62 7.26 -5.29
N TYR A 176 22.55 8.07 -5.78
CA TYR A 176 22.42 9.53 -5.68
C TYR A 176 21.19 10.01 -6.47
N VAL A 177 20.40 10.88 -5.83
CA VAL A 177 19.20 11.50 -6.42
C VAL A 177 19.51 12.94 -6.81
N HIS A 178 19.84 13.78 -5.83
CA HIS A 178 20.18 15.20 -6.06
C HIS A 178 20.96 15.79 -4.89
N ASP A 179 21.53 16.98 -5.11
CA ASP A 179 21.99 17.90 -4.08
C ASP A 179 21.55 19.33 -4.41
N ASP A 180 21.51 20.21 -3.41
CA ASP A 180 21.08 21.61 -3.57
C ASP A 180 22.20 22.58 -4.00
N GLY A 181 23.45 22.09 -4.17
CA GLY A 181 24.63 22.90 -4.46
C GLY A 181 25.33 22.62 -5.78
N ASP A 182 24.73 21.83 -6.68
CA ASP A 182 25.32 21.39 -7.95
C ASP A 182 26.72 20.74 -7.79
N ASN A 183 26.99 20.11 -6.63
CA ASN A 183 28.29 19.49 -6.34
C ASN A 183 28.50 18.16 -7.08
N GLY A 184 27.41 17.62 -7.62
CA GLY A 184 27.41 16.38 -8.39
C GLY A 184 27.36 15.14 -7.51
N THR A 185 27.67 13.99 -8.11
CA THR A 185 27.55 12.70 -7.43
C THR A 185 28.67 12.51 -6.40
N THR A 186 28.44 12.92 -5.16
CA THR A 186 29.32 12.62 -4.03
C THR A 186 28.93 11.30 -3.38
N SER A 187 29.90 10.55 -2.87
CA SER A 187 29.62 9.33 -2.10
C SER A 187 29.13 9.70 -0.69
N PRO A 188 28.15 8.99 -0.11
CA PRO A 188 27.73 9.22 1.28
C PRO A 188 28.88 9.16 2.30
N HIS A 189 29.93 8.37 2.03
CA HIS A 189 31.11 8.31 2.89
C HIS A 189 32.01 9.55 2.82
N GLY A 190 31.97 10.27 1.70
CA GLY A 190 32.77 11.49 1.51
C GLY A 190 32.16 12.72 2.18
N LEU A 191 30.92 12.63 2.66
CA LEU A 191 30.22 13.74 3.29
C LEU A 191 30.68 13.90 4.75
N VAL A 192 30.85 15.14 5.18
CA VAL A 192 31.37 15.51 6.49
C VAL A 192 30.32 16.32 7.23
N GLY A 193 29.97 15.91 8.44
CA GLY A 193 29.07 16.69 9.30
C GLY A 193 29.74 17.93 9.89
N GLU A 194 28.96 18.79 10.54
CA GLU A 194 29.44 20.05 11.14
C GLU A 194 30.60 19.92 12.15
N ASP A 195 30.80 18.72 12.69
CA ASP A 195 31.84 18.39 13.65
C ASP A 195 33.14 17.89 13.00
N GLY A 196 33.21 17.89 11.67
CA GLY A 196 34.33 17.34 10.92
C GLY A 196 34.38 15.82 10.86
N ASN A 197 33.40 15.12 11.44
CA ASN A 197 33.28 13.66 11.36
C ASN A 197 32.49 13.26 10.11
N GLN A 198 32.52 11.96 9.77
CA GLN A 198 31.68 11.42 8.71
C GLN A 198 30.20 11.77 8.98
N LEU A 199 29.53 12.29 7.96
CA LEU A 199 28.13 12.70 8.05
C LEU A 199 27.25 11.51 8.46
N ILE A 200 26.34 11.81 9.38
CA ILE A 200 25.25 10.91 9.75
C ILE A 200 24.13 11.08 8.72
N ILE A 201 23.71 9.96 8.12
CA ILE A 201 22.59 9.95 7.16
C ILE A 201 21.29 9.65 7.91
N ASP A 202 20.30 10.51 7.68
CA ASP A 202 18.93 10.36 8.16
C ASP A 202 18.09 9.64 7.10
N PHE A 203 17.43 8.55 7.49
CA PHE A 203 16.64 7.70 6.59
C PHE A 203 15.13 7.92 6.77
N ASN A 204 14.43 8.36 5.72
CA ASN A 204 12.99 8.60 5.70
C ASN A 204 12.28 7.79 4.59
N ARG A 205 10.95 7.75 4.60
CA ARG A 205 10.21 7.37 3.37
C ARG A 205 10.49 8.37 2.26
N ALA A 206 10.43 7.93 1.01
CA ALA A 206 10.57 8.85 -0.12
C ALA A 206 9.43 9.85 -0.20
N PHE A 207 8.21 9.39 0.06
CA PHE A 207 7.02 10.23 0.07
C PHE A 207 6.24 10.02 1.35
N SER A 208 5.75 11.10 1.94
CA SER A 208 4.90 11.02 3.12
C SER A 208 3.42 10.80 2.79
N THR A 209 3.02 11.00 1.53
CA THR A 209 1.65 10.82 1.02
C THR A 209 1.65 10.25 -0.39
N ILE A 210 0.54 9.67 -0.81
CA ILE A 210 0.35 9.18 -2.18
C ILE A 210 0.29 10.37 -3.15
N THR A 211 -0.31 11.49 -2.72
CA THR A 211 -0.33 12.75 -3.48
C THR A 211 1.08 13.22 -3.87
N LEU A 212 2.05 13.19 -2.95
CA LEU A 212 3.43 13.58 -3.29
C LEU A 212 4.09 12.62 -4.28
N PHE A 213 3.77 11.32 -4.20
CA PHE A 213 4.23 10.35 -5.20
C PHE A 213 3.62 10.64 -6.57
N GLU A 214 2.31 10.92 -6.64
CA GLU A 214 1.61 11.30 -7.87
C GLU A 214 2.18 12.57 -8.50
N GLU A 215 2.41 13.63 -7.71
CA GLU A 215 3.04 14.87 -8.19
C GLU A 215 4.41 14.61 -8.84
N MET A 216 5.18 13.66 -8.32
CA MET A 216 6.48 13.30 -8.91
C MET A 216 6.36 12.48 -10.20
N ILE A 217 5.34 11.63 -10.33
CA ILE A 217 5.05 10.89 -11.57
C ILE A 217 4.69 11.86 -12.70
N ASP A 218 4.02 12.96 -12.34
CA ASP A 218 3.59 14.04 -13.24
C ASP A 218 4.72 15.05 -13.57
N ASP A 219 5.74 15.17 -12.71
CA ASP A 219 6.85 16.14 -12.91
C ASP A 219 7.62 15.85 -14.19
N SER A 220 7.83 16.87 -15.05
CA SER A 220 8.58 16.85 -16.31
C SER A 220 10.11 16.62 -16.19
N SER A 221 10.71 16.71 -15.00
CA SER A 221 12.15 16.51 -14.77
C SER A 221 12.45 15.86 -13.41
N PRO A 222 11.98 14.63 -13.17
CA PRO A 222 12.09 14.01 -11.86
C PRO A 222 13.55 13.62 -11.59
N ASN A 223 14.03 13.98 -10.40
CA ASN A 223 15.38 13.60 -9.95
C ASN A 223 15.50 12.10 -9.57
N TYR A 224 14.37 11.41 -9.41
CA TYR A 224 14.33 10.04 -8.87
C TYR A 224 14.43 8.94 -9.93
N TRP A 225 13.98 9.20 -11.16
CA TRP A 225 13.91 8.19 -12.21
C TRP A 225 14.08 8.79 -13.61
N GLY A 226 14.51 7.95 -14.54
CA GLY A 226 14.62 8.30 -15.96
C GLY A 226 13.29 8.25 -16.69
N SER A 227 13.23 8.94 -17.83
CA SER A 227 12.07 9.03 -18.72
C SER A 227 11.71 7.73 -19.46
N SER A 228 12.18 6.57 -19.01
CA SER A 228 11.87 5.25 -19.56
C SER A 228 11.92 4.17 -18.48
N ASP A 229 11.82 4.56 -17.22
CA ASP A 229 11.87 3.64 -16.10
C ASP A 229 10.47 3.10 -15.80
N ASP A 230 10.47 1.95 -15.13
CA ASP A 230 9.30 1.39 -14.46
C ASP A 230 9.34 1.92 -13.02
N VAL A 231 8.32 2.65 -12.59
CA VAL A 231 8.30 3.25 -11.25
C VAL A 231 7.33 2.50 -10.35
N VAL A 232 7.78 2.13 -9.15
CA VAL A 232 6.98 1.45 -8.14
C VAL A 232 6.91 2.33 -6.88
N GLY A 233 5.72 2.81 -6.55
CA GLY A 233 5.43 3.39 -5.25
C GLY A 233 4.95 2.31 -4.28
N GLU A 234 5.75 1.99 -3.27
CA GLU A 234 5.40 0.99 -2.24
C GLU A 234 4.91 1.68 -0.98
N LEU A 235 3.62 1.52 -0.68
CA LEU A 235 3.02 1.98 0.56
C LEU A 235 3.45 1.08 1.72
N HIS A 236 3.65 1.68 2.88
CA HIS A 236 3.86 0.98 4.13
C HIS A 236 2.68 1.18 5.08
N ALA A 237 2.33 0.15 5.84
CA ALA A 237 1.25 0.17 6.84
C ALA A 237 1.65 0.93 8.14
N ASP A 238 2.66 1.80 8.06
CA ASP A 238 3.10 2.67 9.15
C ASP A 238 2.21 3.91 9.32
N SER A 239 1.21 4.07 8.45
CA SER A 239 0.25 5.17 8.49
C SER A 239 -1.07 4.84 7.78
N THR A 240 -2.13 5.56 8.14
CA THR A 240 -3.36 5.60 7.32
C THR A 240 -3.21 6.73 6.31
N PHE A 241 -3.35 6.42 5.02
CA PHE A 241 -3.29 7.39 3.94
C PHE A 241 -4.65 8.06 3.81
N THR A 242 -4.74 9.30 4.28
CA THR A 242 -5.94 10.12 4.12
C THR A 242 -5.71 11.17 3.05
N ASP A 243 -6.25 10.93 1.85
CA ASP A 243 -6.21 11.86 0.73
C ASP A 243 -7.64 12.19 0.29
N ASN A 244 -7.82 13.35 -0.35
CA ASN A 244 -9.12 13.71 -0.92
C ASN A 244 -9.25 13.18 -2.34
N ASP A 245 -8.26 13.35 -3.20
CA ASP A 245 -8.30 12.81 -4.55
C ASP A 245 -6.86 12.41 -4.92
N ILE A 246 -6.63 11.14 -5.23
CA ILE A 246 -5.36 10.65 -5.78
C ILE A 246 -5.55 10.56 -7.28
N ASN A 247 -4.83 11.34 -8.08
CA ASN A 247 -5.18 11.53 -9.50
C ASN A 247 -4.00 11.34 -10.45
N PHE A 248 -3.78 10.10 -10.89
CA PHE A 248 -2.79 9.77 -11.91
C PHE A 248 -3.29 10.24 -13.29
N ASN A 249 -3.10 11.51 -13.59
CA ASN A 249 -3.70 12.17 -14.76
C ASN A 249 -2.71 12.37 -15.92
N SER A 250 -1.43 12.34 -15.60
CA SER A 250 -0.37 12.33 -16.58
C SER A 250 0.67 11.28 -16.17
N LYS A 251 1.37 10.76 -17.17
CA LYS A 251 2.63 10.10 -16.90
C LYS A 251 3.58 10.69 -17.91
N GLN A 252 4.83 10.88 -17.50
CA GLN A 252 5.84 11.23 -18.47
C GLN A 252 6.04 10.11 -19.50
N SER A 253 7.17 10.10 -20.19
CA SER A 253 7.62 8.95 -20.98
C SER A 253 7.94 7.68 -20.16
N LEU A 254 7.49 7.59 -18.89
CA LEU A 254 7.63 6.40 -18.04
C LEU A 254 7.05 5.17 -18.75
N SER A 255 7.72 4.04 -18.54
CA SER A 255 7.34 2.79 -19.19
C SER A 255 6.16 2.13 -18.50
N SER A 256 6.17 2.09 -17.16
CA SER A 256 5.02 1.72 -16.35
C SER A 256 5.02 2.41 -14.99
N VAL A 257 3.85 2.51 -14.38
CA VAL A 257 3.68 2.99 -13.00
C VAL A 257 2.94 1.93 -12.19
N THR A 258 3.51 1.53 -11.06
CA THR A 258 2.88 0.61 -10.11
C THR A 258 2.68 1.31 -8.78
N LEU A 259 1.44 1.31 -8.28
CA LEU A 259 1.13 1.64 -6.89
C LEU A 259 0.84 0.33 -6.16
N SER A 260 1.70 -0.02 -5.20
CA SER A 260 1.65 -1.29 -4.48
C SER A 260 1.86 -1.09 -2.98
N VAL A 261 1.86 -2.19 -2.23
CA VAL A 261 2.17 -2.22 -0.80
C VAL A 261 3.39 -3.10 -0.58
N TYR A 262 4.27 -2.64 0.30
CA TYR A 262 5.43 -3.40 0.77
C TYR A 262 4.98 -4.79 1.23
N SER A 263 5.72 -5.85 0.87
CA SER A 263 5.23 -7.22 0.98
C SER A 263 4.75 -7.63 2.37
N ASP A 264 5.41 -7.15 3.42
CA ASP A 264 5.07 -7.50 4.80
C ASP A 264 3.91 -6.67 5.36
N ASP A 265 3.51 -5.61 4.65
CA ASP A 265 2.45 -4.67 5.01
C ASP A 265 1.17 -4.87 4.16
N ARG A 266 1.14 -5.89 3.30
CA ARG A 266 -0.02 -6.23 2.46
C ARG A 266 -1.17 -6.71 3.32
N HIS A 267 -2.40 -6.41 2.90
CA HIS A 267 -3.57 -6.98 3.56
C HIS A 267 -3.61 -8.51 3.35
N ASP A 268 -4.24 -9.19 4.28
CA ASP A 268 -4.52 -10.63 4.25
C ASP A 268 -5.97 -10.91 3.80
N GLY A 269 -6.56 -10.03 2.98
CA GLY A 269 -7.97 -10.11 2.56
C GLY A 269 -9.00 -9.71 3.61
N THR A 270 -8.56 -9.36 4.83
CA THR A 270 -9.39 -8.83 5.92
C THR A 270 -9.30 -7.29 5.96
N ALA A 271 -10.41 -6.60 6.27
CA ALA A 271 -10.39 -5.14 6.35
C ALA A 271 -9.45 -4.59 7.43
N GLU A 272 -8.76 -3.52 7.06
CA GLU A 272 -7.78 -2.76 7.84
C GLU A 272 -6.54 -3.57 8.26
N SER A 273 -6.22 -4.67 7.57
CA SER A 273 -5.04 -5.50 7.87
C SER A 273 -3.77 -5.09 7.12
N GLY A 274 -3.89 -4.23 6.09
CA GLY A 274 -2.76 -3.76 5.28
C GLY A 274 -2.57 -2.24 5.26
N ALA A 275 -1.84 -1.74 4.25
CA ALA A 275 -1.71 -0.30 4.01
C ALA A 275 -3.05 0.35 3.63
N LEU A 276 -3.65 1.03 4.61
CA LEU A 276 -5.01 1.53 4.56
C LEU A 276 -5.11 2.92 3.94
N ILE A 277 -5.93 3.04 2.89
CA ILE A 277 -6.30 4.28 2.24
C ILE A 277 -7.74 4.61 2.60
N LYS A 278 -7.97 5.83 3.09
CA LYS A 278 -9.27 6.36 3.46
C LYS A 278 -9.46 7.76 2.87
N PRO A 279 -10.69 8.16 2.55
CA PRO A 279 -10.96 9.54 2.22
C PRO A 279 -10.70 10.43 3.43
N THR A 280 -10.14 11.62 3.22
CA THR A 280 -10.11 12.64 4.27
C THR A 280 -11.56 13.00 4.65
N SER A 281 -11.88 12.96 5.95
CA SER A 281 -13.25 13.16 6.43
C SER A 281 -13.86 14.45 5.84
N LYS A 282 -15.05 14.35 5.24
CA LYS A 282 -15.78 15.48 4.61
C LYS A 282 -15.29 15.94 3.24
N GLY A 283 -14.34 15.25 2.63
CA GLY A 283 -13.98 15.45 1.22
C GLY A 283 -15.14 15.10 0.27
N THR A 284 -15.26 15.85 -0.83
CA THR A 284 -16.09 15.45 -1.97
C THR A 284 -15.19 14.79 -3.02
N HIS A 285 -15.33 13.50 -3.24
CA HIS A 285 -14.59 12.78 -4.28
C HIS A 285 -15.32 12.94 -5.60
N SER A 286 -14.99 13.95 -6.39
CA SER A 286 -15.66 14.12 -7.69
C SER A 286 -15.21 13.08 -8.72
N HIS A 287 -14.11 12.39 -8.41
CA HIS A 287 -13.44 11.48 -9.33
C HIS A 287 -13.10 10.10 -8.74
N GLY A 288 -13.79 9.67 -7.68
CA GLY A 288 -13.38 8.50 -6.91
C GLY A 288 -12.19 8.80 -6.00
N LEU A 289 -11.82 7.89 -5.11
CA LEU A 289 -10.69 8.08 -4.20
C LEU A 289 -9.36 8.02 -4.96
N ILE A 290 -9.24 7.03 -5.87
CA ILE A 290 -8.13 6.92 -6.81
C ILE A 290 -8.66 7.08 -8.23
N GLN A 291 -8.18 8.08 -8.94
CA GLN A 291 -8.47 8.37 -10.32
C GLN A 291 -7.27 7.95 -11.20
N VAL A 292 -7.55 7.19 -12.26
CA VAL A 292 -6.56 6.72 -13.24
C VAL A 292 -6.88 7.29 -14.61
N GLN A 293 -5.92 8.00 -15.21
CA GLN A 293 -5.98 8.57 -16.56
C GLN A 293 -4.73 8.25 -17.42
N ILE A 294 -3.90 7.31 -16.99
CA ILE A 294 -2.63 6.98 -17.64
C ILE A 294 -2.59 5.53 -18.13
N ASP A 295 -1.79 5.28 -19.16
CA ASP A 295 -1.48 3.93 -19.67
C ASP A 295 -0.48 3.20 -18.76
N ASP A 296 -0.37 1.88 -18.91
CA ASP A 296 0.63 1.02 -18.25
C ASP A 296 0.68 1.20 -16.72
N MET A 297 -0.50 1.30 -16.11
CA MET A 297 -0.63 1.44 -14.66
C MET A 297 -1.03 0.11 -14.01
N THR A 298 -0.38 -0.22 -12.89
CA THR A 298 -0.79 -1.31 -11.99
C THR A 298 -1.17 -0.73 -10.63
N ILE A 299 -2.32 -1.12 -10.11
CA ILE A 299 -2.75 -0.84 -8.73
C ILE A 299 -2.97 -2.18 -8.03
N GLU A 300 -2.23 -2.43 -6.95
CA GLU A 300 -2.31 -3.70 -6.24
C GLU A 300 -2.09 -3.65 -4.73
N TRP A 301 -2.64 -4.64 -4.01
CA TRP A 301 -2.47 -4.86 -2.57
C TRP A 301 -3.02 -3.77 -1.65
N LEU A 302 -3.74 -2.79 -2.20
CA LEU A 302 -4.27 -1.68 -1.43
C LEU A 302 -5.50 -2.10 -0.62
N ASP A 303 -5.56 -1.64 0.61
CA ASP A 303 -6.77 -1.65 1.42
C ASP A 303 -7.46 -0.29 1.31
N ILE A 304 -8.60 -0.26 0.61
CA ILE A 304 -9.35 0.95 0.25
C ILE A 304 -10.68 0.94 1.00
N SER A 305 -10.75 1.73 2.06
CA SER A 305 -11.95 1.89 2.87
C SER A 305 -12.70 3.19 2.51
N LEU A 306 -13.95 3.04 2.10
CA LEU A 306 -14.85 4.15 1.77
C LEU A 306 -15.81 4.49 2.93
N ALA A 307 -15.60 3.91 4.12
CA ALA A 307 -16.45 4.08 5.31
C ALA A 307 -16.55 5.54 5.79
N SER A 308 -15.55 6.36 5.46
CA SER A 308 -15.46 7.77 5.88
C SER A 308 -16.02 8.77 4.87
N VAL A 309 -16.59 8.30 3.74
CA VAL A 309 -17.26 9.18 2.78
C VAL A 309 -18.57 9.71 3.40
N PRO A 310 -18.80 11.03 3.48
CA PRO A 310 -20.00 11.56 4.12
C PRO A 310 -21.25 11.35 3.27
N ASP A 311 -22.29 10.77 3.87
CA ASP A 311 -23.67 10.67 3.34
C ASP A 311 -24.34 12.04 3.03
N THR A 312 -23.75 13.15 3.48
CA THR A 312 -24.44 14.46 3.54
C THR A 312 -23.91 15.56 2.64
N SER A 313 -22.86 15.33 1.86
CA SER A 313 -22.35 16.39 0.97
C SER A 313 -23.33 16.60 -0.19
N GLY A 314 -24.13 17.67 -0.14
CA GLY A 314 -25.12 18.04 -1.16
C GLY A 314 -24.52 18.49 -2.50
N GLY A 315 -23.30 18.03 -2.84
CA GLY A 315 -22.68 18.27 -4.13
C GLY A 315 -23.17 17.23 -5.13
N THR A 316 -23.79 17.69 -6.21
CA THR A 316 -24.35 16.85 -7.30
C THR A 316 -23.32 15.99 -8.05
N ASN A 317 -22.03 16.12 -7.70
CA ASN A 317 -20.90 15.57 -8.44
C ASN A 317 -20.04 14.60 -7.61
N SER A 318 -20.41 14.25 -6.38
CA SER A 318 -19.69 13.21 -5.64
C SER A 318 -19.86 11.87 -6.35
N GLN A 319 -18.74 11.25 -6.70
CA GLN A 319 -18.67 9.90 -7.22
C GLN A 319 -18.00 9.04 -6.16
N ASN A 320 -18.82 8.30 -5.42
CA ASN A 320 -18.34 7.48 -4.31
C ASN A 320 -17.80 6.17 -4.87
N GLN A 321 -16.62 6.28 -5.49
CA GLN A 321 -15.97 5.21 -6.22
C GLN A 321 -14.59 4.94 -5.59
N GLY A 322 -14.23 3.68 -5.38
CA GLY A 322 -12.89 3.33 -4.87
C GLY A 322 -11.83 3.70 -5.89
N ILE A 323 -11.84 3.02 -7.03
CA ILE A 323 -10.96 3.29 -8.17
C ILE A 323 -11.81 3.71 -9.37
N ARG A 324 -11.53 4.88 -9.92
CA ARG A 324 -12.18 5.41 -11.11
C ARG A 324 -11.21 5.55 -12.26
N ILE A 325 -11.61 5.02 -13.40
CA ILE A 325 -10.86 5.11 -14.66
C ILE A 325 -11.54 6.15 -15.56
N VAL A 326 -10.76 7.18 -15.90
CA VAL A 326 -11.15 8.31 -16.75
C VAL A 326 -10.17 8.51 -17.90
N GLY A 327 -10.41 9.45 -18.81
CA GLY A 327 -9.58 9.60 -20.01
C GLY A 327 -9.87 8.59 -21.11
N ASN A 328 -9.48 8.96 -22.33
CA ASN A 328 -9.71 8.15 -23.52
C ASN A 328 -8.46 7.34 -23.84
N ASN A 329 -8.66 6.14 -24.39
CA ASN A 329 -7.58 5.27 -24.86
C ASN A 329 -6.57 4.81 -23.80
N ILE A 330 -6.95 4.68 -22.51
CA ILE A 330 -6.06 4.03 -21.53
C ILE A 330 -5.76 2.59 -21.95
N ASP A 331 -4.49 2.21 -22.04
CA ASP A 331 -4.00 0.87 -22.34
C ASP A 331 -3.23 0.24 -21.17
N ASN A 332 -3.12 -1.09 -21.18
CA ASN A 332 -2.34 -1.90 -20.27
C ASN A 332 -2.58 -1.60 -18.77
N LEU A 333 -3.85 -1.47 -18.40
CA LEU A 333 -4.27 -1.21 -17.03
C LEU A 333 -4.47 -2.51 -16.26
N ILE A 334 -3.86 -2.64 -15.10
CA ILE A 334 -4.00 -3.78 -14.19
C ILE A 334 -4.48 -3.28 -12.83
N ILE A 335 -5.60 -3.79 -12.35
CA ILE A 335 -6.10 -3.56 -10.99
C ILE A 335 -6.25 -4.92 -10.36
N ARG A 336 -5.38 -5.28 -9.41
CA ARG A 336 -5.36 -6.63 -8.84
C ARG A 336 -5.12 -6.70 -7.35
N ASN A 337 -5.60 -7.75 -6.70
CA ASN A 337 -5.29 -8.04 -5.30
C ASN A 337 -5.62 -6.85 -4.37
N ASN A 338 -6.65 -6.05 -4.66
CA ASN A 338 -7.06 -4.95 -3.78
C ASN A 338 -8.27 -5.36 -2.95
N LEU A 339 -8.37 -4.81 -1.74
CA LEU A 339 -9.52 -4.86 -0.86
C LEU A 339 -10.25 -3.52 -0.93
N ILE A 340 -11.47 -3.47 -1.47
CA ILE A 340 -12.23 -2.22 -1.67
C ILE A 340 -13.58 -2.32 -0.97
N HIS A 341 -13.80 -1.52 0.08
CA HIS A 341 -14.93 -1.79 0.96
C HIS A 341 -15.64 -0.59 1.58
N ASP A 342 -16.83 -0.87 2.11
CA ASP A 342 -17.63 -0.03 3.01
C ASP A 342 -18.00 1.36 2.48
N CYS A 343 -18.34 1.46 1.20
CA CYS A 343 -18.92 2.69 0.69
C CYS A 343 -20.35 2.85 1.18
N SER A 344 -20.57 3.72 2.16
CA SER A 344 -21.92 4.07 2.63
C SER A 344 -22.31 5.49 2.21
N GLY A 345 -23.51 5.62 1.66
CA GLY A 345 -24.14 6.90 1.36
C GLY A 345 -23.73 7.49 0.02
N ASN A 346 -24.69 7.97 -0.79
CA ASN A 346 -24.38 8.67 -2.04
C ASN A 346 -25.54 9.50 -2.62
N LYS A 347 -25.62 10.81 -2.32
CA LYS A 347 -26.59 11.71 -2.99
C LYS A 347 -26.22 12.12 -4.43
N GLY A 348 -25.12 11.59 -4.97
CA GLY A 348 -24.65 11.87 -6.32
C GLY A 348 -25.48 11.15 -7.40
N SER A 349 -25.26 11.53 -8.67
CA SER A 349 -25.92 10.90 -9.83
C SER A 349 -25.24 9.62 -10.34
N ALA A 350 -24.17 9.21 -9.65
CA ALA A 350 -23.44 8.00 -9.93
C ALA A 350 -23.29 7.26 -8.61
N GLY A 351 -24.16 6.28 -8.36
CA GLY A 351 -24.15 5.45 -7.16
C GLY A 351 -22.79 4.77 -6.87
N PRO A 352 -22.62 4.22 -5.67
CA PRO A 352 -21.34 3.77 -5.17
C PRO A 352 -20.75 2.65 -6.02
N SER A 353 -19.43 2.63 -6.20
CA SER A 353 -18.75 1.53 -6.89
C SER A 353 -17.37 1.20 -6.36
N GLY A 354 -16.99 -0.08 -6.37
CA GLY A 354 -15.60 -0.46 -6.07
C GLY A 354 -14.65 0.01 -7.16
N ILE A 355 -14.86 -0.49 -8.39
CA ILE A 355 -14.10 -0.11 -9.58
C ILE A 355 -15.06 0.41 -10.65
N ALA A 356 -14.82 1.62 -11.15
CA ALA A 356 -15.68 2.26 -12.14
C ALA A 356 -14.91 2.82 -13.33
N ALA A 357 -15.37 2.52 -14.55
CA ALA A 357 -14.85 3.08 -15.78
C ALA A 357 -15.96 3.73 -16.62
N SER A 358 -15.73 4.98 -17.01
CA SER A 358 -16.72 5.81 -17.71
C SER A 358 -16.32 6.19 -19.13
N THR A 359 -15.25 5.59 -19.66
CA THR A 359 -14.57 6.11 -20.85
C THR A 359 -14.47 5.15 -22.02
N ASP A 360 -14.36 5.76 -23.20
CA ASP A 360 -14.18 5.05 -24.46
C ASP A 360 -12.70 4.62 -24.55
N GLY A 361 -12.45 3.33 -24.30
CA GLY A 361 -11.14 2.73 -24.58
C GLY A 361 -10.89 2.59 -26.07
N GLY A 362 -9.61 2.53 -26.47
CA GLY A 362 -9.21 2.16 -27.82
C GLY A 362 -9.51 0.69 -28.11
N LEU A 363 -9.67 0.33 -29.39
CA LEU A 363 -9.93 -1.07 -29.79
C LEU A 363 -8.74 -2.01 -29.55
N GLY A 364 -7.52 -1.47 -29.49
CA GLY A 364 -6.29 -2.24 -29.24
C GLY A 364 -5.95 -2.39 -27.76
N ASN A 365 -6.70 -1.72 -26.88
CA ASN A 365 -6.30 -1.58 -25.50
C ASN A 365 -6.58 -2.87 -24.71
N THR A 366 -5.91 -3.05 -23.58
CA THR A 366 -6.09 -4.20 -22.67
C THR A 366 -6.23 -3.76 -21.21
N TRP A 367 -7.31 -4.16 -20.55
CA TRP A 367 -7.54 -3.95 -19.10
C TRP A 367 -7.70 -5.29 -18.38
N SER A 368 -7.18 -5.38 -17.15
CA SER A 368 -7.23 -6.59 -16.32
C SER A 368 -7.64 -6.27 -14.89
N PHE A 369 -8.81 -6.72 -14.45
CA PHE A 369 -9.27 -6.62 -13.07
C PHE A 369 -9.26 -8.02 -12.44
N LEU A 370 -8.29 -8.27 -11.55
CA LEU A 370 -7.90 -9.63 -11.15
C LEU A 370 -7.86 -9.78 -9.63
N ASN A 371 -8.36 -10.86 -9.05
CA ASN A 371 -8.11 -11.18 -7.63
C ASN A 371 -8.52 -10.06 -6.65
N ASN A 372 -9.49 -9.18 -6.97
CA ASN A 372 -9.93 -8.13 -6.05
C ASN A 372 -11.07 -8.63 -5.16
N ILE A 373 -11.09 -8.16 -3.91
CA ILE A 373 -12.24 -8.28 -3.01
C ILE A 373 -12.95 -6.93 -2.95
N ILE A 374 -14.24 -6.90 -3.27
CA ILE A 374 -15.06 -5.69 -3.25
C ILE A 374 -16.34 -5.95 -2.45
N TYR A 375 -16.58 -5.21 -1.36
CA TYR A 375 -17.81 -5.43 -0.60
C TYR A 375 -18.40 -4.20 0.10
N GLY A 376 -19.66 -4.32 0.52
CA GLY A 376 -20.29 -3.28 1.33
C GLY A 376 -20.57 -1.98 0.57
N MET A 377 -20.76 -2.05 -0.75
CA MET A 377 -21.15 -0.89 -1.55
C MET A 377 -22.65 -0.63 -1.36
N THR A 378 -23.00 0.36 -0.54
CA THR A 378 -24.37 0.64 -0.12
C THR A 378 -24.81 2.04 -0.53
N GLU A 379 -25.86 2.09 -1.34
CA GLU A 379 -26.55 3.31 -1.73
C GLU A 379 -27.64 3.68 -0.68
N THR A 380 -27.86 4.98 -0.43
CA THR A 380 -28.85 5.50 0.55
C THR A 380 -29.80 6.59 0.01
N ALA A 381 -29.62 7.06 -1.22
CA ALA A 381 -30.24 8.24 -1.82
C ALA A 381 -30.76 8.04 -3.27
N ASP A 382 -31.37 6.89 -3.53
CA ASP A 382 -32.12 6.58 -4.77
C ASP A 382 -31.21 6.42 -6.00
N ASP A 383 -30.13 5.64 -5.88
CA ASP A 383 -29.32 5.20 -7.03
C ASP A 383 -28.92 3.70 -6.99
N SER A 384 -28.31 3.21 -8.07
CA SER A 384 -27.79 1.84 -8.14
C SER A 384 -26.40 1.72 -7.49
N ALA A 385 -26.13 0.62 -6.81
CA ALA A 385 -24.78 0.29 -6.34
C ALA A 385 -24.14 -0.74 -7.27
N THR A 386 -22.81 -0.72 -7.43
CA THR A 386 -22.12 -1.69 -8.27
C THR A 386 -20.77 -2.12 -7.69
N GLY A 387 -20.37 -3.40 -7.82
CA GLY A 387 -19.01 -3.81 -7.51
C GLY A 387 -18.01 -3.30 -8.56
N ILE A 388 -18.13 -3.81 -9.78
CA ILE A 388 -17.33 -3.43 -10.95
C ILE A 388 -18.25 -2.91 -12.05
N VAL A 389 -18.01 -1.69 -12.53
CA VAL A 389 -18.76 -1.10 -13.66
C VAL A 389 -17.83 -0.59 -14.74
N CYS A 390 -18.02 -1.05 -15.98
CA CYS A 390 -17.31 -0.54 -17.14
C CYS A 390 -18.28 -0.29 -18.29
N ARG A 391 -18.64 0.97 -18.50
CA ARG A 391 -19.68 1.32 -19.46
C ARG A 391 -19.14 1.27 -20.89
N LYS A 392 -18.08 2.01 -21.20
CA LYS A 392 -17.78 2.41 -22.58
C LYS A 392 -16.55 1.76 -23.22
N TYR A 393 -15.88 0.85 -22.54
CA TYR A 393 -14.63 0.26 -23.04
C TYR A 393 -14.83 -0.60 -24.30
N ARG A 394 -13.83 -0.62 -25.19
CA ARG A 394 -13.92 -1.28 -26.52
C ARG A 394 -12.81 -2.30 -26.79
N GLY A 395 -11.78 -2.35 -25.95
CA GLY A 395 -10.62 -3.21 -26.13
C GLY A 395 -10.83 -4.65 -25.66
N THR A 396 -9.76 -5.23 -25.11
CA THR A 396 -9.70 -6.53 -24.46
C THR A 396 -9.84 -6.38 -22.95
N PHE A 397 -10.85 -7.00 -22.36
CA PHE A 397 -11.12 -6.85 -20.94
C PHE A 397 -11.14 -8.21 -20.23
N TYR A 398 -10.25 -8.36 -19.26
CA TYR A 398 -10.15 -9.51 -18.37
C TYR A 398 -10.72 -9.16 -16.99
N ILE A 399 -11.69 -9.94 -16.52
CA ILE A 399 -12.27 -9.83 -15.18
C ILE A 399 -12.23 -11.21 -14.55
N TYR A 400 -11.20 -11.45 -13.74
CA TYR A 400 -10.87 -12.79 -13.25
C TYR A 400 -10.74 -12.86 -11.74
N ASN A 401 -11.18 -13.96 -11.14
CA ASN A 401 -10.95 -14.27 -9.74
C ASN A 401 -11.40 -13.13 -8.78
N ASN A 402 -12.40 -12.31 -9.10
CA ASN A 402 -12.85 -11.27 -8.16
C ASN A 402 -13.92 -11.82 -7.21
N THR A 403 -13.92 -11.41 -5.96
CA THR A 403 -14.99 -11.68 -4.99
C THR A 403 -15.75 -10.39 -4.72
N ILE A 404 -17.04 -10.36 -5.07
CA ILE A 404 -17.91 -9.20 -4.91
C ILE A 404 -19.06 -9.56 -3.99
N TYR A 405 -19.25 -8.81 -2.91
CA TYR A 405 -20.17 -9.17 -1.84
C TYR A 405 -20.94 -8.00 -1.23
N LYS A 406 -22.18 -8.21 -0.77
CA LYS A 406 -22.97 -7.18 -0.06
C LYS A 406 -23.09 -5.85 -0.84
N ILE A 407 -23.55 -5.91 -2.09
CA ILE A 407 -23.84 -4.72 -2.89
C ILE A 407 -25.32 -4.37 -2.70
N THR A 408 -25.61 -3.16 -2.21
CA THR A 408 -26.96 -2.74 -1.85
C THR A 408 -27.38 -1.50 -2.63
N GLY A 409 -28.33 -1.66 -3.55
CA GLY A 409 -28.99 -0.56 -4.25
C GLY A 409 -30.20 -0.06 -3.46
N HIS A 410 -30.51 1.23 -3.53
CA HIS A 410 -31.64 1.82 -2.79
C HIS A 410 -32.51 2.68 -3.70
N GLY A 411 -33.82 2.63 -3.47
CA GLY A 411 -34.79 3.50 -4.15
C GLY A 411 -35.54 2.87 -5.32
N GLY A 412 -36.47 3.63 -5.89
CA GLY A 412 -37.41 3.11 -6.89
C GLY A 412 -36.74 2.96 -8.26
N SER A 413 -36.72 1.74 -8.81
CA SER A 413 -36.05 1.41 -10.07
C SER A 413 -34.52 1.45 -10.04
N LYS A 414 -33.93 1.04 -8.90
CA LYS A 414 -32.48 1.04 -8.69
C LYS A 414 -31.96 -0.37 -8.42
N ASP A 415 -30.81 -0.65 -9.01
CA ASP A 415 -30.24 -1.98 -9.09
C ASP A 415 -29.13 -2.18 -8.04
N ALA A 416 -28.93 -3.42 -7.61
CA ALA A 416 -27.69 -3.89 -6.98
C ALA A 416 -26.95 -4.78 -7.96
N ILE A 417 -25.68 -4.47 -8.25
CA ILE A 417 -24.98 -5.12 -9.35
C ILE A 417 -23.59 -5.58 -8.95
N GLY A 418 -23.27 -6.83 -9.23
CA GLY A 418 -21.89 -7.31 -9.09
C GLY A 418 -20.98 -6.71 -10.16
N ILE A 419 -21.14 -7.21 -11.39
CA ILE A 419 -20.30 -6.85 -12.54
C ILE A 419 -21.17 -6.35 -13.69
N ARG A 420 -20.98 -5.09 -14.10
CA ARG A 420 -21.65 -4.46 -15.26
C ARG A 420 -20.64 -4.08 -16.32
N VAL A 421 -20.83 -4.56 -17.56
CA VAL A 421 -19.95 -4.24 -18.69
C VAL A 421 -20.72 -3.94 -19.99
N GLY A 422 -20.18 -3.04 -20.81
CA GLY A 422 -20.62 -2.88 -22.21
C GLY A 422 -21.83 -1.95 -22.41
N TYR A 423 -21.94 -0.88 -21.65
CA TYR A 423 -22.97 0.13 -21.86
C TYR A 423 -22.55 1.14 -22.95
N TYR A 424 -23.19 1.08 -24.12
CA TYR A 424 -23.10 2.02 -25.27
C TYR A 424 -22.06 1.75 -26.37
N THR A 425 -21.16 0.78 -26.24
CA THR A 425 -20.14 0.49 -27.27
C THR A 425 -19.92 -1.01 -27.49
N ASN A 426 -19.43 -1.38 -28.67
CA ASN A 426 -19.10 -2.77 -28.97
C ASN A 426 -17.69 -3.08 -28.43
N MET A 427 -17.59 -4.11 -27.58
CA MET A 427 -16.32 -4.62 -27.07
C MET A 427 -15.70 -5.62 -28.05
N THR A 428 -14.37 -5.61 -28.16
CA THR A 428 -13.66 -6.56 -29.02
C THR A 428 -13.53 -7.92 -28.35
N TYR A 429 -12.98 -7.96 -27.13
CA TYR A 429 -12.83 -9.17 -26.34
C TYR A 429 -13.27 -8.95 -24.89
N LEU A 430 -14.12 -9.84 -24.38
CA LEU A 430 -14.53 -9.86 -22.97
C LEU A 430 -14.32 -11.26 -22.40
N TYR A 431 -13.58 -11.32 -21.30
CA TYR A 431 -13.32 -12.54 -20.55
C TYR A 431 -13.75 -12.35 -19.09
N ILE A 432 -14.69 -13.17 -18.62
CA ILE A 432 -15.17 -13.14 -17.23
C ILE A 432 -15.12 -14.56 -16.69
N LYS A 433 -14.20 -14.85 -15.78
CA LYS A 433 -13.99 -16.20 -15.24
C LYS A 433 -13.64 -16.23 -13.76
N ASN A 434 -14.02 -17.30 -13.06
CA ASN A 434 -13.68 -17.54 -11.66
C ASN A 434 -14.11 -16.41 -10.71
N ASN A 435 -15.14 -15.62 -11.02
CA ASN A 435 -15.61 -14.56 -10.12
C ASN A 435 -16.71 -15.08 -9.19
N ILE A 436 -16.76 -14.57 -7.96
CA ILE A 436 -17.90 -14.72 -7.04
C ILE A 436 -18.67 -13.39 -7.01
N VAL A 437 -19.99 -13.45 -7.16
CA VAL A 437 -20.89 -12.35 -6.83
C VAL A 437 -21.98 -12.85 -5.91
N ALA A 438 -22.14 -12.26 -4.73
CA ALA A 438 -23.16 -12.69 -3.77
C ALA A 438 -23.65 -11.54 -2.86
N GLY A 439 -24.76 -11.78 -2.15
CA GLY A 439 -25.31 -10.84 -1.17
C GLY A 439 -25.82 -9.55 -1.81
N LEU A 440 -26.35 -9.62 -3.03
CA LEU A 440 -26.96 -8.44 -3.66
C LEU A 440 -28.30 -8.13 -2.97
N SER A 441 -28.60 -6.84 -2.79
CA SER A 441 -29.90 -6.41 -2.26
C SER A 441 -30.35 -5.13 -2.94
N ALA A 442 -31.52 -5.16 -3.57
CA ALA A 442 -32.08 -3.97 -4.22
C ALA A 442 -33.59 -3.88 -4.06
N SER A 443 -34.13 -2.69 -4.32
CA SER A 443 -35.58 -2.49 -4.38
C SER A 443 -36.18 -2.83 -5.75
N ASP A 444 -35.38 -2.81 -6.83
CA ASP A 444 -35.80 -3.21 -8.17
C ASP A 444 -35.18 -4.54 -8.55
N ASP A 445 -33.92 -4.53 -9.00
CA ASP A 445 -33.27 -5.72 -9.54
C ASP A 445 -31.89 -6.01 -8.93
N GLU A 446 -31.60 -7.31 -8.77
CA GLU A 446 -30.31 -7.84 -8.30
C GLU A 446 -29.61 -8.55 -9.46
N TYR A 447 -28.55 -7.92 -9.99
CA TYR A 447 -27.83 -8.44 -11.15
C TYR A 447 -26.43 -8.89 -10.77
N ALA A 448 -26.19 -10.20 -10.72
CA ALA A 448 -24.82 -10.68 -10.52
C ALA A 448 -23.91 -10.24 -11.67
N TYR A 449 -24.37 -10.44 -12.90
CA TYR A 449 -23.63 -10.11 -14.12
C TYR A 449 -24.54 -9.43 -15.15
N ASP A 450 -24.19 -8.22 -15.56
CA ASP A 450 -24.94 -7.39 -16.50
C ASP A 450 -24.08 -6.99 -17.70
N ILE A 451 -24.13 -7.80 -18.77
CA ILE A 451 -23.45 -7.53 -20.03
C ILE A 451 -24.46 -6.91 -21.01
N GLN A 452 -24.28 -5.63 -21.34
CA GLN A 452 -25.24 -4.87 -22.14
C GLN A 452 -24.83 -4.65 -23.60
N SER A 453 -23.56 -4.85 -23.98
CA SER A 453 -23.08 -4.62 -25.35
C SER A 453 -23.11 -5.89 -26.20
N ASN A 454 -23.04 -5.68 -27.51
CA ASN A 454 -22.54 -6.70 -28.42
C ASN A 454 -21.02 -6.83 -28.21
N VAL A 455 -20.59 -8.01 -27.77
CA VAL A 455 -19.18 -8.38 -27.66
C VAL A 455 -18.83 -9.25 -28.86
N SER A 456 -17.77 -8.90 -29.60
CA SER A 456 -17.37 -9.67 -30.79
C SER A 456 -16.83 -11.06 -30.43
N ASN A 457 -15.99 -11.13 -29.39
CA ASN A 457 -15.44 -12.37 -28.86
C ASN A 457 -15.64 -12.41 -27.35
N LYS A 458 -16.39 -13.40 -26.87
CA LYS A 458 -16.73 -13.54 -25.46
C LYS A 458 -16.31 -14.91 -24.95
N SER A 459 -15.67 -14.95 -23.79
CA SER A 459 -15.44 -16.19 -23.04
C SER A 459 -15.84 -15.95 -21.60
N VAL A 460 -17.00 -16.50 -21.23
CA VAL A 460 -17.50 -16.49 -19.86
C VAL A 460 -17.60 -17.92 -19.36
N GLY A 461 -17.10 -18.18 -18.16
CA GLY A 461 -16.78 -19.51 -17.66
C GLY A 461 -16.70 -19.50 -16.14
N TYR A 462 -17.08 -20.57 -15.43
CA TYR A 462 -16.62 -20.81 -14.06
C TYR A 462 -16.89 -19.66 -13.07
N ASN A 463 -18.03 -18.98 -13.18
CA ASN A 463 -18.40 -17.91 -12.27
C ASN A 463 -19.47 -18.38 -11.29
N LEU A 464 -19.53 -17.77 -10.12
CA LEU A 464 -20.58 -17.98 -9.14
C LEU A 464 -21.50 -16.76 -9.03
N SER A 465 -22.80 -17.03 -8.90
CA SER A 465 -23.77 -16.09 -8.34
C SER A 465 -24.59 -16.79 -7.28
N ASP A 466 -24.95 -16.09 -6.21
CA ASP A 466 -25.92 -16.59 -5.24
C ASP A 466 -27.34 -16.65 -5.84
N ASP A 467 -28.33 -16.97 -5.02
CA ASP A 467 -29.75 -16.99 -5.40
C ASP A 467 -30.29 -15.57 -5.63
N THR A 468 -29.80 -14.94 -6.70
CA THR A 468 -30.29 -13.64 -7.16
C THR A 468 -31.71 -13.76 -7.67
N SER A 469 -32.56 -12.79 -7.37
CA SER A 469 -33.94 -12.73 -7.85
C SER A 469 -34.09 -12.74 -9.39
N GLU A 470 -33.09 -12.26 -10.14
CA GLU A 470 -33.13 -12.19 -11.61
C GLU A 470 -32.32 -13.31 -12.30
N SER A 471 -33.00 -14.42 -12.57
CA SER A 471 -32.42 -15.59 -13.26
C SER A 471 -31.80 -15.30 -14.64
N SER A 472 -32.15 -14.20 -15.31
CA SER A 472 -31.59 -13.81 -16.62
C SER A 472 -30.27 -13.04 -16.55
N ARG A 473 -29.78 -12.74 -15.34
CA ARG A 473 -28.53 -11.99 -15.05
C ARG A 473 -27.66 -12.64 -13.96
N ASN A 474 -27.81 -13.95 -13.79
CA ASN A 474 -27.01 -14.77 -12.88
C ASN A 474 -25.73 -15.29 -13.57
N ALA A 475 -24.92 -16.10 -12.87
CA ALA A 475 -23.66 -16.61 -13.44
C ALA A 475 -23.85 -17.49 -14.69
N GLN A 476 -24.99 -18.16 -14.85
CA GLN A 476 -25.30 -18.94 -16.04
C GLN A 476 -25.76 -18.05 -17.20
N ASN A 477 -26.51 -17.00 -16.90
CA ASN A 477 -27.20 -16.14 -17.86
C ASN A 477 -26.74 -14.70 -17.65
N MET A 478 -25.64 -14.28 -18.25
CA MET A 478 -25.09 -12.93 -18.04
C MET A 478 -25.71 -11.84 -18.95
N GLY A 479 -27.03 -11.86 -19.22
CA GLY A 479 -27.71 -10.75 -19.95
C GLY A 479 -28.84 -11.11 -20.94
N ARG A 480 -29.63 -10.08 -21.31
CA ARG A 480 -30.95 -10.12 -21.99
C ARG A 480 -31.03 -10.79 -23.38
N SER A 481 -29.92 -11.00 -24.08
CA SER A 481 -29.93 -11.51 -25.46
C SER A 481 -29.16 -12.82 -25.65
N TYR A 482 -28.74 -13.46 -24.56
CA TYR A 482 -27.78 -14.55 -24.63
C TYR A 482 -28.42 -15.89 -24.25
N ASN A 483 -28.70 -16.69 -25.29
CA ASN A 483 -29.31 -18.01 -25.23
C ASN A 483 -28.34 -19.05 -24.62
N THR A 484 -28.36 -19.18 -23.28
CA THR A 484 -28.27 -20.37 -22.38
C THR A 484 -27.45 -21.62 -22.73
N THR A 485 -26.67 -21.66 -23.81
CA THR A 485 -25.93 -22.86 -24.19
C THR A 485 -24.48 -22.73 -23.75
N VAL A 486 -24.25 -23.16 -22.51
CA VAL A 486 -22.96 -23.54 -21.89
C VAL A 486 -22.04 -22.40 -21.44
N ASN A 487 -22.28 -21.88 -20.23
CA ASN A 487 -21.22 -21.34 -19.38
C ASN A 487 -20.66 -22.52 -18.55
N PRO A 488 -19.59 -23.20 -18.98
CA PRO A 488 -19.08 -24.38 -18.29
C PRO A 488 -18.61 -24.00 -16.88
N GLY A 489 -18.91 -24.83 -15.89
CA GLY A 489 -18.48 -24.63 -14.50
C GLY A 489 -19.17 -23.49 -13.75
N ALA A 490 -20.19 -22.84 -14.32
CA ALA A 490 -20.94 -21.82 -13.58
C ALA A 490 -21.70 -22.42 -12.39
N LEU A 491 -21.59 -21.78 -11.22
CA LEU A 491 -22.33 -22.11 -10.01
C LEU A 491 -23.44 -21.08 -9.81
N VAL A 492 -24.70 -21.51 -9.89
CA VAL A 492 -25.87 -20.62 -9.74
C VAL A 492 -26.77 -21.07 -8.62
N GLY A 493 -27.47 -20.13 -7.98
CA GLY A 493 -28.44 -20.42 -6.93
C GLY A 493 -27.80 -20.99 -5.66
N LYS A 494 -26.51 -20.68 -5.45
CA LYS A 494 -25.81 -21.06 -4.22
C LYS A 494 -26.27 -20.17 -3.08
N THR A 495 -26.57 -20.74 -1.93
CA THR A 495 -26.87 -19.92 -0.75
C THR A 495 -25.56 -19.37 -0.17
N LEU A 496 -25.63 -18.29 0.62
CA LEU A 496 -24.45 -17.78 1.33
C LEU A 496 -23.76 -18.85 2.21
N SER A 497 -24.53 -19.77 2.78
CA SER A 497 -23.97 -20.89 3.56
C SER A 497 -23.28 -21.95 2.70
N GLU A 498 -23.64 -22.10 1.43
CA GLU A 498 -22.95 -23.01 0.49
C GLU A 498 -21.71 -22.35 -0.13
N ILE A 499 -21.69 -21.02 -0.24
CA ILE A 499 -20.49 -20.27 -0.59
C ILE A 499 -19.49 -20.33 0.57
N ASP A 500 -19.98 -20.39 1.82
CA ASP A 500 -19.18 -20.68 3.02
C ASP A 500 -18.02 -19.68 3.20
N PHE A 501 -18.31 -18.38 3.23
CA PHE A 501 -17.29 -17.40 3.63
C PHE A 501 -16.95 -17.55 5.12
N ASN A 502 -15.70 -17.29 5.51
CA ASN A 502 -15.26 -17.29 6.92
C ASN A 502 -15.78 -16.09 7.75
N GLU A 503 -16.83 -15.41 7.29
CA GLU A 503 -17.38 -14.22 7.94
C GLU A 503 -17.66 -14.45 9.43
N ASN A 504 -16.85 -13.82 10.28
CA ASN A 504 -17.12 -13.71 11.71
C ASN A 504 -17.61 -12.28 12.00
N ASP A 505 -18.92 -12.08 11.88
CA ASP A 505 -19.65 -10.82 12.17
C ASP A 505 -19.46 -10.30 13.62
N ILE A 506 -18.71 -11.03 14.47
CA ILE A 506 -18.44 -10.68 15.87
C ILE A 506 -17.42 -9.53 15.98
N THR A 507 -16.52 -9.35 15.00
CA THR A 507 -15.42 -8.36 15.09
C THR A 507 -15.68 -7.07 14.32
N GLY A 508 -16.74 -7.02 13.50
CA GLY A 508 -16.99 -5.90 12.58
C GLY A 508 -16.06 -5.87 11.37
N SER A 509 -15.10 -6.79 11.26
CA SER A 509 -14.31 -6.99 10.04
C SER A 509 -14.89 -8.14 9.22
N VAL A 510 -15.00 -7.94 7.91
CA VAL A 510 -15.55 -8.90 6.95
C VAL A 510 -14.39 -9.71 6.38
N ASP A 511 -14.41 -11.01 6.64
CA ASP A 511 -13.48 -12.00 6.11
C ASP A 511 -14.20 -12.79 5.00
N LEU A 512 -13.73 -12.62 3.76
CA LEU A 512 -14.31 -13.27 2.58
C LEU A 512 -13.42 -14.40 2.03
N HIS A 513 -12.48 -14.91 2.82
CA HIS A 513 -11.84 -16.18 2.49
C HIS A 513 -12.89 -17.28 2.47
N ILE A 514 -12.74 -18.21 1.53
CA ILE A 514 -13.64 -19.34 1.43
C ILE A 514 -13.30 -20.39 2.49
N GLY A 515 -14.35 -20.99 3.02
CA GLY A 515 -14.32 -22.04 4.02
C GLY A 515 -14.04 -23.39 3.37
N THR A 516 -13.67 -24.36 4.21
CA THR A 516 -13.30 -25.72 3.75
C THR A 516 -14.47 -26.52 3.20
N SER A 517 -15.72 -26.02 3.32
CA SER A 517 -16.91 -26.67 2.76
C SER A 517 -17.49 -25.90 1.58
N SER A 518 -16.80 -24.84 1.13
CA SER A 518 -17.28 -23.96 0.07
C SER A 518 -17.48 -24.72 -1.24
N ALA A 519 -18.59 -24.41 -1.92
CA ALA A 519 -18.83 -24.88 -3.28
C ALA A 519 -17.85 -24.27 -4.30
N CYS A 520 -17.08 -23.24 -3.93
CA CYS A 520 -16.08 -22.59 -4.78
C CYS A 520 -14.76 -23.35 -4.86
N LEU A 521 -14.49 -24.24 -3.92
CA LEU A 521 -13.25 -25.02 -3.88
C LEU A 521 -13.12 -25.88 -5.13
N GLU A 522 -11.96 -25.79 -5.78
CA GLU A 522 -11.58 -26.53 -6.99
C GLU A 522 -12.59 -26.40 -8.15
N ALA A 523 -13.48 -25.40 -8.10
CA ALA A 523 -14.53 -25.22 -9.08
C ALA A 523 -14.13 -24.26 -10.21
N GLY A 524 -12.95 -23.63 -10.11
CA GLY A 524 -12.41 -22.70 -11.09
C GLY A 524 -11.70 -23.39 -12.25
N VAL A 525 -11.07 -22.57 -13.08
CA VAL A 525 -10.20 -23.02 -14.16
C VAL A 525 -8.88 -22.25 -14.12
N ASP A 526 -7.78 -22.91 -14.47
CA ASP A 526 -6.47 -22.27 -14.67
C ASP A 526 -6.56 -21.20 -15.78
N LEU A 527 -6.09 -19.99 -15.45
CA LEU A 527 -6.09 -18.82 -16.34
C LEU A 527 -4.67 -18.43 -16.81
N GLY A 528 -3.66 -19.22 -16.44
CA GLY A 528 -2.24 -18.96 -16.63
C GLY A 528 -1.69 -17.91 -15.65
N THR A 529 -0.53 -17.34 -15.98
CA THR A 529 0.20 -16.40 -15.11
C THR A 529 0.22 -14.96 -15.62
N THR A 530 -0.51 -14.67 -16.70
CA THR A 530 -0.48 -13.34 -17.33
C THR A 530 -1.01 -12.29 -16.36
N ASN A 531 -0.29 -11.18 -16.22
CA ASN A 531 -0.62 -10.06 -15.33
C ASN A 531 -0.78 -10.50 -13.85
N GLY A 532 -0.16 -11.62 -13.45
CA GLY A 532 -0.21 -12.16 -12.10
C GLY A 532 -1.58 -12.67 -11.66
N VAL A 533 -2.45 -13.08 -12.60
CA VAL A 533 -3.76 -13.65 -12.27
C VAL A 533 -3.67 -14.90 -11.37
N ASN A 534 -2.54 -15.61 -11.39
CA ASN A 534 -2.25 -16.77 -10.53
C ASN A 534 -1.92 -16.41 -9.07
N ILE A 535 -1.68 -15.14 -8.73
CA ILE A 535 -1.39 -14.69 -7.36
C ILE A 535 -2.70 -14.28 -6.69
N ASP A 536 -3.14 -15.05 -5.70
CA ASP A 536 -4.41 -14.80 -4.98
C ASP A 536 -4.32 -13.64 -3.96
N ILE A 537 -5.41 -13.39 -3.22
CA ILE A 537 -5.48 -12.30 -2.24
C ILE A 537 -4.52 -12.44 -1.04
N ASP A 538 -3.94 -13.63 -0.80
CA ASP A 538 -2.99 -13.91 0.28
C ASP A 538 -1.53 -13.94 -0.22
N GLY A 539 -1.34 -13.83 -1.54
CA GLY A 539 -0.03 -13.86 -2.19
C GLY A 539 0.41 -15.26 -2.59
N LEU A 540 -0.48 -16.24 -2.46
CA LEU A 540 -0.26 -17.61 -2.87
C LEU A 540 -0.27 -17.71 -4.40
N ASP A 541 0.74 -18.36 -4.95
CA ASP A 541 0.78 -18.75 -6.36
C ASP A 541 -0.01 -20.05 -6.58
N ARG A 542 -1.18 -19.92 -7.23
CA ARG A 542 -2.09 -21.03 -7.55
C ARG A 542 -1.44 -22.11 -8.43
N ASP A 543 -0.48 -21.74 -9.28
CA ASP A 543 0.18 -22.69 -10.19
C ASP A 543 1.34 -23.43 -9.51
N ALA A 544 2.00 -22.78 -8.53
CA ALA A 544 3.10 -23.39 -7.81
C ALA A 544 2.67 -24.57 -6.92
N THR A 545 1.41 -24.59 -6.50
CA THR A 545 0.85 -25.65 -5.65
C THR A 545 0.33 -26.85 -6.46
N GLY A 546 0.08 -26.67 -7.76
CA GLY A 546 -0.49 -27.69 -8.64
C GLY A 546 -1.94 -28.07 -8.29
N VAL A 547 -2.64 -27.21 -7.55
CA VAL A 547 -4.05 -27.40 -7.17
C VAL A 547 -4.97 -26.98 -8.30
N THR A 548 -6.21 -27.49 -8.27
CA THR A 548 -7.27 -26.94 -9.11
C THR A 548 -7.65 -25.57 -8.54
N TRP A 549 -7.75 -24.56 -9.39
CA TRP A 549 -8.06 -23.21 -8.94
C TRP A 549 -9.46 -23.12 -8.33
N ASP A 550 -9.59 -22.32 -7.27
CA ASP A 550 -10.88 -21.95 -6.68
C ASP A 550 -11.53 -20.81 -7.47
N ILE A 551 -12.86 -20.70 -7.39
CA ILE A 551 -13.59 -19.50 -7.83
C ILE A 551 -13.47 -18.44 -6.73
N GLY A 552 -13.16 -17.20 -7.10
CA GLY A 552 -12.98 -16.05 -6.19
C GLY A 552 -11.53 -15.58 -6.08
N ALA A 553 -11.32 -14.53 -5.29
CA ALA A 553 -10.01 -13.90 -5.09
C ALA A 553 -9.05 -14.72 -4.23
N ASP A 554 -9.59 -15.48 -3.28
CA ASP A 554 -8.88 -16.39 -2.39
C ASP A 554 -8.65 -17.75 -3.07
N GLN A 555 -7.45 -18.32 -2.93
CA GLN A 555 -7.20 -19.73 -3.15
C GLN A 555 -7.02 -20.38 -1.79
N LYS A 556 -7.95 -21.26 -1.42
CA LYS A 556 -7.80 -22.02 -0.19
C LYS A 556 -6.55 -22.88 -0.32
N SER A 557 -5.56 -22.59 0.52
CA SER A 557 -4.42 -23.48 0.68
C SER A 557 -4.94 -24.79 1.28
N GLU A 558 -5.11 -25.82 0.44
CA GLU A 558 -5.08 -27.17 0.97
C GLU A 558 -3.70 -27.34 1.57
N ALA A 559 -3.61 -27.49 2.90
CA ALA A 559 -2.36 -27.79 3.57
C ALA A 559 -1.70 -28.90 2.77
N ALA A 560 -0.60 -28.57 2.07
CA ALA A 560 0.02 -29.47 1.11
C ALA A 560 0.07 -30.81 1.80
N SER A 561 -0.67 -31.79 1.26
CA SER A 561 -0.70 -33.13 1.79
C SER A 561 0.77 -33.49 1.93
N THR A 562 1.27 -33.47 3.16
CA THR A 562 2.58 -33.98 3.50
C THR A 562 2.37 -35.46 3.39
N GLY A 563 2.22 -35.94 2.15
CA GLY A 563 2.19 -37.34 1.81
C GLY A 563 3.44 -37.85 2.50
N SER A 564 3.21 -38.53 3.63
CA SER A 564 4.27 -39.04 4.49
C SER A 564 5.31 -39.57 3.53
N PRO A 565 6.53 -38.99 3.45
CA PRO A 565 7.51 -39.48 2.50
C PRO A 565 7.58 -40.96 2.79
N ALA A 566 7.18 -41.78 1.82
CA ALA A 566 6.99 -43.21 2.04
C ALA A 566 8.25 -43.69 2.74
N PHE A 567 8.13 -44.07 4.01
CA PHE A 567 9.25 -44.53 4.80
C PHE A 567 9.66 -45.85 4.13
N LEU A 568 10.59 -45.76 3.19
CA LEU A 568 11.10 -46.86 2.40
C LEU A 568 11.98 -47.67 3.35
N MET A 569 11.34 -48.52 4.15
CA MET A 569 12.05 -49.45 5.03
C MET A 569 12.64 -50.55 4.16
N PHE A 570 13.92 -50.42 3.82
CA PHE A 570 14.70 -51.57 3.39
C PHE A 570 14.83 -52.51 4.59
N VAL A 571 14.11 -53.64 4.53
CA VAL A 571 14.33 -54.75 5.45
C VAL A 571 15.27 -55.71 4.71
N ASP A 572 16.50 -55.83 5.22
CA ASP A 572 17.48 -56.85 4.80
C ASP A 572 17.07 -58.26 5.27
#